data_AF-A0A945L0K5-F1
#
_entry.id   AF-A0A945L0K5-F1
#
_cell.length_a   1.000
_cell.length_b   1.000
_cell.length_c   1.000
_cell.angle_alpha   90.00
_cell.angle_beta   90.00
_cell.angle_gamma   90.00
#
_symmetry.space_group_name_H-M   'P 1'
#
loop_
_entity.id
_entity.type
_entity.pdbx_description
1 polymer ?
#
loop_
_entity_poly.entity_id
_entity_poly.type
_entity_poly.pdbx_seq_one_letter_code
_entity_poly.pdbx_strand_id
1 'polypeptide(L)' 'MNLQDLGDRIRHRRKKSGLTQTDIANAVQVSPQAVSKWERGENAPDISLLPDLAQLLG' A
#
# COMPACT_ATOMS: atom_id res chain seq x y z
N MET A 1 7.78 5.84 13.45
CA MET A 1 7.29 5.29 12.17
C MET A 1 7.47 6.38 11.14
N ASN A 2 8.44 6.20 10.24
CA ASN A 2 8.64 7.10 9.10
C ASN A 2 7.93 6.51 7.86
N LEU A 3 7.97 7.22 6.73
CA LEU A 3 7.36 6.73 5.49
C LEU A 3 8.01 5.44 4.97
N GLN A 4 9.29 5.22 5.29
CA GLN A 4 10.01 4.00 4.94
C GLN A 4 9.42 2.78 5.67
N ASP A 5 9.20 2.88 6.99
CA ASP A 5 8.59 1.82 7.79
C ASP A 5 7.18 1.47 7.29
N LEU A 6 6.40 2.48 6.88
CA LEU A 6 5.07 2.27 6.31
C LEU A 6 5.14 1.54 4.97
N GLY A 7 6.02 2.01 4.07
CA GLY A 7 6.22 1.41 2.75
C GLY A 7 6.66 -0.04 2.83
N ASP A 8 7.60 -0.35 3.74
CA ASP A 8 8.07 -1.70 3.97
C ASP A 8 6.96 -2.61 4.52
N ARG A 9 6.11 -2.11 5.42
CA ARG A 9 4.95 -2.85 5.93
C ARG A 9 3.94 -3.16 4.82
N ILE A 10 3.59 -2.17 4.00
CA ILE A 10 2.68 -2.35 2.85
C ILE A 10 3.26 -3.41 1.90
N ARG A 11 4.53 -3.26 1.51
CA ARG A 11 5.22 -4.17 0.60
C ARG A 11 5.30 -5.59 1.14
N HIS A 12 5.65 -5.73 2.42
CA HIS A 12 5.75 -7.03 3.08
C HIS A 12 4.40 -7.74 3.09
N ARG A 13 3.34 -7.05 3.52
CA ARG A 13 1.99 -7.62 3.57
C ARG A 13 1.44 -7.95 2.20
N ARG A 14 1.62 -7.07 1.22
CA ARG A 14 1.23 -7.32 -0.17
C ARG A 14 1.84 -8.62 -0.69
N LYS A 15 3.16 -8.78 -0.53
CA LYS A 15 3.87 -9.99 -0.96
C LYS A 15 3.40 -11.24 -0.21
N LYS A 16 3.15 -11.12 1.10
CA LYS A 16 2.63 -12.22 1.92
C LYS A 16 1.24 -12.68 1.44
N SER A 17 0.42 -11.76 0.97
CA SER A 17 -0.91 -12.04 0.39
C SER A 17 -0.87 -12.44 -1.08
N GLY A 18 0.31 -12.54 -1.72
CA GLY A 18 0.44 -12.89 -3.14
C GLY A 18 -0.06 -11.82 -4.11
N LEU A 19 -0.25 -10.59 -3.65
CA LEU A 19 -0.82 -9.49 -4.42
C LEU A 19 0.25 -8.73 -5.22
N THR A 20 -0.14 -8.21 -6.38
CA THR A 20 0.64 -7.23 -7.17
C THR A 20 0.33 -5.80 -6.71
N GLN A 21 1.17 -4.84 -7.09
CA GLN A 21 0.89 -3.42 -6.81
C GLN A 21 -0.41 -2.97 -7.50
N THR A 22 -0.70 -3.53 -8.68
CA THR A 22 -1.94 -3.29 -9.43
C THR A 22 -3.16 -3.82 -8.68
N ASP A 23 -3.06 -4.96 -7.99
CA ASP A 23 -4.19 -5.51 -7.22
C ASP A 23 -4.59 -4.59 -6.06
N ILE A 24 -3.60 -4.05 -5.33
CA ILE A 24 -3.87 -3.02 -4.31
C ILE A 24 -4.48 -1.79 -4.95
N ALA A 25 -3.90 -1.32 -6.06
CA ALA A 25 -4.34 -0.10 -6.72
C ALA A 25 -5.79 -0.18 -7.17
N ASN A 26 -6.18 -1.32 -7.76
CA ASN A 26 -7.56 -1.60 -8.15
C ASN A 26 -8.48 -1.71 -6.94
N ALA A 27 -8.04 -2.33 -5.84
CA ALA A 27 -8.86 -2.47 -4.64
C ALA A 27 -9.20 -1.12 -3.98
N VAL A 28 -8.25 -0.18 -3.97
CA VAL A 28 -8.43 1.14 -3.33
C VAL A 28 -8.61 2.30 -4.33
N GLN A 29 -8.89 1.97 -5.60
CA GLN A 29 -9.20 2.90 -6.68
C GLN A 29 -8.14 4.01 -6.88
N VAL A 30 -6.86 3.63 -6.86
CA VAL A 30 -5.72 4.52 -7.14
C VAL A 30 -4.90 3.99 -8.33
N SER A 31 -3.89 4.76 -8.74
CA SER A 31 -2.93 4.28 -9.74
C SER A 31 -1.91 3.31 -9.13
N PRO A 32 -1.43 2.28 -9.88
CA PRO A 32 -0.35 1.41 -9.42
C PRO A 32 0.92 2.19 -9.05
N GLN A 33 1.15 3.34 -9.70
CA GLN A 33 2.25 4.24 -9.37
C GLN A 33 2.10 4.84 -7.96
N ALA A 34 0.90 5.13 -7.49
CA ALA A 34 0.66 5.59 -6.12
C ALA A 34 1.10 4.52 -5.10
N VAL A 35 0.67 3.27 -5.30
CA VAL A 35 1.10 2.12 -4.47
C VAL A 35 2.62 1.96 -4.50
N SER A 36 3.23 2.12 -5.69
CA SER A 36 4.68 2.06 -5.86
C SER A 36 5.42 3.13 -5.04
N LYS A 37 4.89 4.36 -4.99
CA LYS A 37 5.45 5.46 -4.18
C LYS A 37 5.29 5.21 -2.68
N TRP A 38 4.16 4.65 -2.24
CA TRP A 38 3.96 4.23 -0.86
C TRP A 38 5.01 3.20 -0.45
N GLU A 39 5.22 2.16 -1.26
CA GLU A 39 6.20 1.11 -0.99
C GLU A 39 7.66 1.57 -1.02
N ARG A 40 7.95 2.73 -1.64
CA ARG A 40 9.28 3.35 -1.64
C ARG A 40 9.44 4.44 -0.57
N GLY A 41 8.41 4.70 0.22
CA GLY A 41 8.44 5.74 1.26
C GLY A 41 8.46 7.18 0.71
N GLU A 42 8.11 7.39 -0.56
CA GLU A 42 8.09 8.73 -1.18
C GLU A 42 6.88 9.56 -0.73
N ASN A 43 5.76 8.91 -0.44
CA ASN A 43 4.56 9.52 0.10
C ASN A 43 3.72 8.48 0.88
N ALA A 44 2.66 8.94 1.54
CA ALA A 44 1.71 8.07 2.23
C ALA A 44 0.39 7.95 1.45
N PRO A 45 -0.37 6.86 1.64
CA PRO A 45 -1.78 6.81 1.27
C PRO A 45 -2.58 7.87 2.05
N ASP A 46 -3.67 8.34 1.45
CA ASP A 46 -4.62 9.22 2.13
C ASP A 46 -5.21 8.50 3.37
N ILE A 47 -5.51 9.27 4.41
CA ILE A 47 -6.07 8.73 5.66
C ILE A 47 -7.37 7.94 5.42
N SER A 48 -8.16 8.35 4.44
CA SER A 48 -9.39 7.68 4.02
C SER A 48 -9.17 6.28 3.45
N LEU A 49 -7.97 5.98 2.91
CA LEU A 49 -7.63 4.67 2.33
C LEU A 49 -7.08 3.69 3.37
N LEU A 50 -6.73 4.17 4.57
CA LEU A 50 -6.13 3.32 5.60
C LEU A 50 -7.02 2.16 6.05
N PRO A 51 -8.36 2.32 6.23
CA PRO A 51 -9.24 1.21 6.57
C PRO A 51 -9.25 0.11 5.50
N ASP A 52 -9.35 0.50 4.22
CA ASP A 52 -9.40 -0.44 3.10
C ASP A 52 -8.06 -1.17 2.94
N LEU A 53 -6.95 -0.45 3.07
CA LEU A 53 -5.61 -1.04 3.08
C LEU A 53 -5.42 -1.99 4.26
N ALA A 54 -5.93 -1.65 5.45
CA ALA A 54 -5.85 -2.51 6.62
C ALA A 54 -6.69 -3.79 6.44
N GLN A 55 -7.86 -3.69 5.80
CA GLN A 55 -8.69 -4.85 5.47
C GLN A 55 -8.03 -5.75 4.42
N LEU A 56 -7.40 -5.16 3.40
CA LEU A 56 -6.76 -5.90 2.30
C LEU A 56 -5.43 -6.55 2.73
N LEU A 57 -4.66 -5.90 3.61
CA LEU A 57 -3.29 -6.27 3.97
C LEU A 57 -3.14 -6.84 5.40
N GLY A 58 -4.24 -6.94 6.15
CA GLY A 58 -4.32 -7.41 7.53
C GLY A 58 -3.69 -8.77 7.78
#